data_AF-A0A7S3DSR7-F1
#
_entry.id   AF-A0A7S3DSR7-F1
#
_cell.length_a   1.000
_cell.length_b   1.000
_cell.length_c   1.000
_cell.angle_alpha   90.00
_cell.angle_beta   90.00
_cell.angle_gamma   90.00
#
_symmetry.space_group_name_H-M   'P 1'
#
loop_
_entity.id
_entity.type
_entity.pdbx_description
1 polymer ?
#
loop_
_entity_poly.entity_id
_entity_poly.type
_entity_poly.pdbx_seq_one_letter_code
_entity_poly.pdbx_strand_id
1 'polypeptide(L)'
;CSTGTLLVDSSGRLFETLLDIVLIPFFHFSFRHVYRKWNENFFRECYQAYKEGRAETDPSINWYKGEIGFFDFYIIPLAKKLKKCGVFGVSSDEYLNYALKNRQEWQDRGQ
;
A
#
# COMPACT_ATOMS: atom_id res chain seq x y z
N CYS A 1 -5.69 -28.40 -4.53
CA CYS A 1 -6.20 -28.06 -3.19
C CYS A 1 -5.36 -26.91 -2.65
N SER A 2 -5.84 -25.68 -2.50
CA SER A 2 -7.23 -25.26 -2.26
C SER A 2 -7.42 -23.82 -2.73
N THR A 3 -8.49 -23.62 -3.49
CA THR A 3 -9.39 -22.46 -3.46
C THR A 3 -8.78 -21.11 -3.03
N GLY A 4 -8.25 -20.37 -3.99
CA GLY A 4 -8.03 -18.93 -3.88
C GLY A 4 -8.57 -18.29 -5.15
N THR A 5 -9.67 -17.56 -5.05
CA THR A 5 -10.28 -16.83 -6.17
C THR A 5 -9.25 -15.87 -6.75
N LEU A 6 -8.62 -16.26 -7.87
CA LEU A 6 -7.76 -15.39 -8.66
C LEU A 6 -8.66 -14.33 -9.28
N LEU A 7 -8.69 -13.14 -8.68
CA LEU A 7 -9.28 -11.97 -9.34
C LEU A 7 -8.35 -11.62 -10.50
N VAL A 8 -8.87 -11.67 -11.71
CA VAL A 8 -8.15 -11.29 -12.93
C VAL A 8 -8.73 -9.96 -13.39
N ASP A 9 -7.89 -8.97 -13.66
CA ASP A 9 -8.38 -7.68 -14.18
C ASP A 9 -8.90 -7.83 -15.62
N SER A 10 -9.60 -6.81 -16.12
CA SER A 10 -10.15 -6.76 -17.48
C SER A 10 -9.10 -6.79 -18.60
N SER A 11 -7.80 -6.77 -18.26
CA SER A 11 -6.66 -6.90 -19.16
C SER A 11 -5.92 -8.25 -19.04
N GLY A 12 -6.42 -9.18 -18.24
CA GLY A 12 -5.89 -10.56 -18.16
C GLY A 12 -4.62 -10.71 -17.33
N ARG A 13 -4.27 -9.73 -16.49
CA ARG A 13 -3.11 -9.84 -15.59
C ARG A 13 -3.50 -10.56 -14.31
N LEU A 14 -2.71 -11.57 -13.96
CA LEU A 14 -2.76 -12.26 -12.67
C LEU A 14 -2.17 -11.33 -11.59
N PHE A 15 -2.91 -11.09 -10.50
CA PHE A 15 -2.38 -10.40 -9.33
C PHE A 15 -1.46 -11.36 -8.55
N GLU A 16 -0.18 -11.41 -8.91
CA GLU A 16 0.77 -12.43 -8.42
C GLU A 16 1.64 -11.99 -7.23
N THR A 17 1.59 -10.73 -6.78
CA THR A 17 2.47 -10.29 -5.67
C THR A 17 1.74 -9.46 -4.61
N LEU A 18 2.18 -9.55 -3.35
CA LEU A 18 1.80 -8.63 -2.25
C LEU A 18 1.88 -7.15 -2.67
N LEU A 19 2.76 -6.87 -3.63
CA LEU A 19 2.89 -5.58 -4.29
C LEU A 19 1.64 -5.21 -5.10
N ASP A 20 0.95 -6.11 -5.78
CA ASP A 20 -0.27 -5.75 -6.51
C ASP A 20 -1.44 -5.43 -5.57
N ILE A 21 -1.56 -6.15 -4.44
CA ILE A 21 -2.62 -5.92 -3.44
C ILE A 21 -2.42 -4.57 -2.71
N VAL A 22 -1.18 -4.15 -2.49
CA VAL A 22 -0.83 -2.93 -1.74
C VAL A 22 -0.51 -1.74 -2.65
N LEU A 23 0.05 -1.95 -3.85
CA LEU A 23 0.37 -0.87 -4.78
C LEU A 23 -0.88 -0.37 -5.52
N ILE A 24 -1.83 -1.23 -5.92
CA ILE A 24 -2.99 -0.77 -6.72
C ILE A 24 -3.84 0.30 -5.98
N PRO A 25 -4.14 0.18 -4.67
CA PRO A 25 -4.84 1.23 -3.93
C PRO A 25 -4.00 2.51 -3.73
N PHE A 26 -2.67 2.39 -3.66
CA PHE A 26 -1.76 3.52 -3.40
C PHE A 26 -1.36 4.29 -4.66
N PHE A 27 -1.34 3.63 -5.81
CA PHE A 27 -0.74 4.15 -7.04
C PHE A 27 -1.77 4.53 -8.10
N HIS A 28 -3.00 4.03 -8.01
CA HIS A 28 -4.06 4.32 -9.00
C HIS A 28 -5.21 5.18 -8.45
N PHE A 29 -5.33 5.34 -7.13
CA PHE A 29 -6.48 6.03 -6.53
C PHE A 29 -6.09 7.17 -5.59
N SER A 30 -6.78 8.30 -5.74
CA SER A 30 -6.62 9.50 -4.94
C SER A 30 -6.71 9.23 -3.43
N PHE A 31 -5.75 9.78 -2.67
CA PHE A 31 -5.58 9.67 -1.21
C PHE A 31 -6.91 9.69 -0.43
N ARG A 32 -7.78 10.63 -0.78
CA ARG A 32 -8.96 10.98 0.02
C ARG A 32 -10.09 9.95 -0.01
N HIS A 33 -10.22 9.18 -1.09
CA HIS A 33 -11.36 8.26 -1.24
C HIS A 33 -10.99 6.80 -1.03
N VAL A 34 -9.78 6.38 -1.41
CA VAL A 34 -9.43 4.96 -1.44
C VAL A 34 -8.35 4.63 -0.44
N TYR A 35 -7.23 5.36 -0.43
CA TYR A 35 -6.11 5.07 0.47
C TYR A 35 -6.54 5.11 1.94
N ARG A 36 -7.24 6.16 2.39
CA ARG A 36 -7.70 6.24 3.78
C ARG A 36 -8.61 5.08 4.18
N LYS A 37 -9.58 4.74 3.33
CA LYS A 37 -10.53 3.64 3.61
C LYS A 37 -9.82 2.28 3.64
N TRP A 38 -8.86 2.08 2.74
CA TRP A 38 -8.03 0.89 2.72
C TRP A 38 -7.16 0.81 3.99
N ASN A 39 -6.50 1.92 4.36
CA ASN A 39 -5.66 1.98 5.56
C ASN A 39 -6.46 1.70 6.84
N GLU A 40 -7.69 2.22 6.95
CA GLU A 40 -8.61 1.91 8.04
C GLU A 40 -9.00 0.42 8.09
N ASN A 41 -9.23 -0.22 6.94
CA ASN A 41 -9.50 -1.66 6.87
C ASN A 41 -8.28 -2.47 7.31
N PHE A 42 -7.10 -2.12 6.78
CA PHE A 42 -5.84 -2.77 7.11
C PHE A 42 -5.51 -2.64 8.60
N PHE A 43 -5.69 -1.46 9.18
CA PHE A 43 -5.55 -1.25 10.62
C PHE A 43 -6.46 -2.17 11.44
N ARG A 44 -7.74 -2.29 11.05
CA ARG A 44 -8.69 -3.18 11.73
C ARG A 44 -8.26 -4.64 11.65
N GLU A 45 -7.79 -5.09 10.50
CA GLU A 45 -7.29 -6.46 10.33
C GLU A 45 -6.07 -6.73 11.21
N CYS A 46 -5.09 -5.81 11.23
CA CYS A 46 -3.92 -5.90 12.11
C CYS A 46 -4.31 -5.88 13.59
N TYR A 47 -5.26 -5.02 13.97
CA TYR A 47 -5.71 -4.91 15.36
C TYR A 47 -6.47 -6.15 15.83
N GLN A 48 -7.29 -6.75 14.95
CA GLN A 48 -7.93 -8.03 15.25
C GLN A 48 -6.90 -9.15 15.39
N ALA A 49 -5.90 -9.21 14.48
CA ALA A 49 -4.81 -10.18 14.60
C ALA A 49 -4.02 -10.04 15.92
N TYR A 50 -3.78 -8.80 16.37
CA TYR A 50 -3.18 -8.53 17.68
C TYR A 50 -4.04 -9.04 18.84
N LYS A 51 -5.35 -8.73 18.85
CA LYS A 51 -6.28 -9.22 19.88
C LYS A 51 -6.41 -10.74 19.91
N GLU A 52 -6.26 -11.39 18.77
CA GLU A 52 -6.27 -12.85 18.63
C GLU A 52 -4.90 -13.49 18.97
N GLY A 53 -3.89 -12.69 19.33
CA GLY A 53 -2.54 -13.18 19.65
C GLY A 53 -1.74 -13.66 18.43
N ARG A 54 -2.19 -13.36 17.21
CA ARG A 54 -1.50 -13.69 15.96
C ARG A 54 -0.48 -12.63 15.54
N ALA A 55 -0.53 -11.44 16.16
CA ALA A 55 0.47 -10.38 15.99
C ALA A 55 1.03 -9.99 17.36
N GLU A 56 2.34 -9.81 17.45
CA GLU A 56 3.04 -9.52 18.71
C GLU A 56 2.89 -8.06 19.16
N THR A 57 2.69 -7.16 18.20
CA THR A 57 2.65 -5.71 18.42
C THR A 57 1.27 -5.13 18.20
N ASP A 58 0.82 -4.29 19.14
CA ASP A 58 -0.39 -3.50 18.98
C ASP A 58 -0.18 -2.43 17.89
N PRO A 59 -0.92 -2.50 16.77
CA PRO A 59 -0.77 -1.52 15.71
C PRO A 59 -1.20 -0.11 16.14
N SER A 60 -2.04 0.06 17.16
CA SER A 60 -2.55 1.37 17.62
C SER A 60 -1.48 2.27 18.23
N ILE A 61 -0.40 1.69 18.78
CA ILE A 61 0.63 2.42 19.50
C ILE A 61 1.47 3.28 18.55
N ASN A 62 1.77 2.77 17.36
CA ASN A 62 2.72 3.39 16.43
C ASN A 62 2.23 3.45 14.98
N TRP A 63 0.91 3.33 14.72
CA TRP A 63 0.38 3.28 13.35
C TRP A 63 0.85 4.44 12.47
N TYR A 64 0.70 5.68 12.97
CA TYR A 64 1.11 6.88 12.24
C TYR A 64 2.58 6.84 11.81
N LYS A 65 3.48 6.54 12.76
CA LYS A 65 4.92 6.45 12.49
C LYS A 65 5.27 5.23 11.63
N GLY A 66 4.57 4.12 11.82
CA GLY A 66 4.72 2.89 11.06
C GLY A 66 4.42 3.12 9.58
N GLU A 67 3.33 3.82 9.27
CA GLU A 67 2.97 4.18 7.89
C GLU A 67 4.00 5.12 7.24
N ILE A 68 4.51 6.12 7.96
CA ILE A 68 5.61 6.96 7.45
C ILE A 68 6.84 6.11 7.11
N GLY A 69 7.23 5.21 8.02
CA GLY A 69 8.34 4.27 7.78
C GLY A 69 8.06 3.32 6.61
N PHE A 70 6.82 2.87 6.45
CA PHE A 70 6.40 2.03 5.34
C PHE A 70 6.58 2.75 3.99
N PHE A 71 6.18 4.01 3.90
CA PHE A 71 6.43 4.82 2.71
C PHE A 71 7.93 5.02 2.44
N ASP A 72 8.70 5.41 3.46
CA ASP A 72 10.10 5.82 3.31
C ASP A 72 11.03 4.64 3.01
N PHE A 73 10.80 3.48 3.63
CA PHE A 73 11.68 2.31 3.51
C PHE A 73 11.22 1.27 2.49
N TYR A 74 9.93 1.25 2.11
CA TYR A 74 9.40 0.25 1.19
C TYR A 74 8.81 0.87 -0.08
N ILE A 75 7.78 1.71 0.03
CA ILE A 75 7.03 2.18 -1.14
C ILE A 75 7.85 3.12 -2.04
N ILE A 76 8.49 4.15 -1.49
CA ILE A 76 9.27 5.12 -2.27
C ILE A 76 10.52 4.47 -2.90
N PRO A 77 11.33 3.67 -2.18
CA PRO A 77 12.46 2.97 -2.78
C PRO A 77 12.03 2.01 -3.90
N LEU A 78 10.89 1.33 -3.75
CA LEU A 78 10.35 0.48 -4.80
C LEU A 78 9.91 1.27 -6.03
N ALA A 79 9.17 2.37 -5.85
CA ALA A 79 8.76 3.25 -6.94
C ALA A 79 9.96 3.81 -7.71
N LYS A 80 11.03 4.19 -7.00
CA LYS A 80 12.31 4.62 -7.62
C LYS A 80 12.96 3.50 -8.42
N LYS A 81 12.97 2.26 -7.90
CA LYS A 81 13.48 1.08 -8.63
C LYS A 81 12.67 0.83 -9.90
N LEU A 82 11.33 0.86 -9.82
CA LEU A 82 10.44 0.67 -10.97
C LEU A 82 10.65 1.74 -12.05
N LYS A 83 10.79 3.01 -11.66
CA LYS A 83 11.18 4.11 -12.56
C LYS A 83 12.51 3.84 -13.26
N LYS A 84 13.53 3.41 -12.50
CA LYS A 84 14.87 3.12 -13.05
C LYS A 84 14.84 1.95 -14.05
N CYS A 85 14.00 0.94 -13.81
CA CYS A 85 13.91 -0.23 -14.68
C CYS A 85 13.17 0.06 -16.01
N GLY A 86 12.43 1.17 -16.13
CA GLY A 86 11.76 1.55 -17.38
C GLY A 86 10.62 0.61 -17.83
N VAL A 87 10.31 -0.42 -17.04
CA VAL A 87 9.35 -1.52 -17.35
C VAL A 87 7.92 -1.02 -17.59
N PHE A 88 7.60 0.21 -17.18
CA PHE A 88 6.26 0.80 -17.32
C PHE A 88 6.22 2.14 -18.08
N GLY A 89 7.31 2.56 -18.73
CA GLY A 89 7.37 3.80 -19.51
C GLY A 89 6.91 5.05 -18.72
N VAL A 90 6.19 5.96 -19.38
CA VAL A 90 5.66 7.25 -18.83
C VAL A 90 4.83 7.09 -17.55
N SER A 91 4.22 5.93 -17.30
CA SER A 91 3.40 5.68 -16.10
C SER A 91 4.23 5.48 -14.82
N SER A 92 5.53 5.18 -14.94
CA SER A 92 6.41 4.98 -13.78
C SER A 92 6.72 6.27 -13.00
N ASP A 93 6.65 7.42 -13.66
CA ASP A 93 6.80 8.73 -13.01
C ASP A 93 5.57 9.10 -12.18
N GLU A 94 4.37 8.77 -12.66
CA GLU A 94 3.12 8.97 -11.91
C GLU A 94 3.13 8.20 -10.59
N TYR A 95 3.64 6.98 -10.63
CA TYR A 95 3.75 6.12 -9.47
C TYR A 95 4.62 6.71 -8.35
N LEU A 96 5.80 7.19 -8.70
CA LEU A 96 6.65 7.87 -7.73
C LEU A 96 5.98 9.13 -7.17
N ASN A 97 5.27 9.88 -8.02
CA ASN A 97 4.57 11.09 -7.60
C ASN A 97 3.41 10.78 -6.63
N TYR A 98 2.63 9.72 -6.86
CA TYR A 98 1.57 9.31 -5.94
C TYR A 98 2.12 8.84 -4.59
N ALA A 99 3.19 8.04 -4.60
CA ALA A 99 3.85 7.60 -3.37
C ALA A 99 4.32 8.79 -2.51
N LEU A 100 4.94 9.80 -3.14
CA LEU A 100 5.39 11.01 -2.45
C LEU A 100 4.23 11.86 -1.93
N LYS A 101 3.17 12.04 -2.73
CA LYS A 101 1.97 12.79 -2.32
C LYS A 101 1.24 12.12 -1.16
N ASN A 102 1.00 10.81 -1.23
CA ASN A 102 0.32 10.09 -0.16
C ASN A 102 1.11 10.10 1.14
N ARG A 103 2.44 9.98 1.07
CA ARG A 103 3.33 10.13 2.24
C ARG A 103 3.23 11.53 2.85
N GLN A 104 3.21 12.58 2.02
CA GLN A 104 3.06 13.96 2.51
C GLN A 104 1.66 14.19 3.11
N GLU A 105 0.60 13.73 2.44
CA GLU A 105 -0.76 13.87 2.95
C GLU A 105 -0.97 13.09 4.25
N TRP A 106 -0.33 11.92 4.40
CA TRP A 106 -0.32 11.19 5.66
C TRP A 106 0.47 11.93 6.73
N GLN A 107 1.60 12.54 6.42
CA GLN A 107 2.34 13.37 7.37
C GLN A 107 1.49 14.55 7.87
N ASP A 108 0.78 15.22 6.97
CA ASP A 108 0.01 16.44 7.27
C ASP A 108 -1.31 16.15 8.01
N ARG A 109 -1.92 14.98 7.79
CA ARG A 109 -3.31 14.69 8.21
C ARG A 109 -3.53 13.33 8.88
N GLY A 110 -2.49 12.52 9.05
CA GLY A 110 -2.59 11.15 9.57
C GLY A 110 -2.56 11.04 11.10
N GLN A 111 -2.37 12.15 11.82
CA GLN A 111 -2.33 12.20 13.28
C GLN A 111 -3.68 12.56 13.88
#